data_AF-A0A963J2B5-F1
#
_entry.id   AF-A0A963J2B5-F1
#
_cell.length_a   1.000
_cell.length_b   1.000
_cell.length_c   1.000
_cell.angle_alpha   90.00
_cell.angle_beta   90.00
_cell.angle_gamma   90.00
#
_symmetry.space_group_name_H-M   'P 1'
#
loop_
_entity.id
_entity.type
_entity.pdbx_description
1 polymer ?
#
loop_
_entity_poly.entity_id
_entity_poly.type
_entity_poly.pdbx_seq_one_letter_code
_entity_poly.pdbx_strand_id
1 'polypeptide(L)'
;DMATLPLRARLAKQLLHLMRRFGPRTPQPAGEMPVGISLVQDEMAQLLGCSRQRVNVELKAMERDGVIRMAQRGITILDLAQLEALAQQENQA
;
A
#
# COMPACT_ATOMS: atom_id res chain seq x y z
N ASP A 1 -4.87 11.27 13.02
CA ASP A 1 -6.17 11.08 12.38
C ASP A 1 -5.96 10.65 10.92
N MET A 2 -6.68 9.66 10.39
CA MET A 2 -6.49 9.23 8.98
C MET A 2 -7.20 10.17 8.00
N ALA A 3 -8.29 10.81 8.41
CA ALA A 3 -9.17 11.57 7.52
C ALA A 3 -8.52 12.82 6.88
N THR A 4 -7.42 13.32 7.44
CA THR A 4 -6.70 14.52 6.99
C THR A 4 -5.54 14.23 6.03
N LEU A 5 -5.25 12.95 5.76
CA LEU A 5 -4.11 12.54 4.95
C LEU A 5 -4.49 12.39 3.47
N PRO A 6 -3.58 12.73 2.53
CA PRO A 6 -3.74 12.39 1.12
C PRO A 6 -4.08 10.91 0.95
N LEU A 7 -4.89 10.58 -0.05
CA LEU A 7 -5.32 9.19 -0.28
C LEU A 7 -4.12 8.25 -0.41
N ARG A 8 -3.06 8.70 -1.09
CA ARG A 8 -1.80 7.99 -1.23
C ARG A 8 -1.16 7.64 0.13
N ALA A 9 -1.12 8.59 1.06
CA ALA A 9 -0.55 8.38 2.39
C ALA A 9 -1.41 7.44 3.24
N ARG A 10 -2.73 7.55 3.16
CA ARG A 10 -3.64 6.60 3.85
C ARG A 10 -3.50 5.18 3.30
N LEU A 11 -3.42 5.05 1.98
CA LEU A 11 -3.20 3.78 1.31
C LEU A 11 -1.86 3.15 1.73
N ALA A 12 -0.78 3.95 1.77
CA ALA A 12 0.52 3.50 2.24
C ALA A 12 0.47 3.02 3.71
N LYS A 13 -0.16 3.81 4.61
CA LYS A 13 -0.38 3.40 6.01
C LYS A 13 -1.13 2.07 6.11
N GLN A 14 -2.15 1.88 5.29
CA GLN A 14 -2.93 0.65 5.28
C GLN A 14 -2.11 -0.55 4.79
N LEU A 15 -1.35 -0.38 3.71
CA LEU A 15 -0.47 -1.44 3.20
C LEU A 15 0.61 -1.83 4.24
N LEU A 16 1.19 -0.88 4.96
CA LEU A 16 2.11 -1.15 6.06
C LEU A 16 1.45 -1.91 7.21
N HIS A 17 0.23 -1.52 7.59
CA HIS A 17 -0.53 -2.24 8.62
C HIS A 17 -0.79 -3.70 8.22
N LEU A 18 -1.22 -3.91 6.98
CA LEU A 18 -1.46 -5.24 6.42
C LEU A 18 -0.18 -6.08 6.33
N MET A 19 0.93 -5.48 5.88
CA MET A 19 2.24 -6.12 5.87
C MET A 19 2.68 -6.54 7.27
N ARG A 20 2.54 -5.67 8.28
CA ARG A 20 2.92 -6.01 9.66
C ARG A 20 2.05 -7.13 10.25
N ARG A 21 0.79 -7.22 9.84
CA ARG A 21 -0.17 -8.22 10.33
C ARG A 21 -0.09 -9.56 9.60
N PHE A 22 0.16 -9.54 8.30
CA PHE A 22 0.03 -10.70 7.40
C PHE A 22 1.28 -10.98 6.54
N GLY A 23 2.30 -10.13 6.62
CA GLY A 23 3.56 -10.32 5.91
C GLY A 23 4.37 -11.50 6.47
N PRO A 24 5.32 -12.04 5.69
CA PRO A 24 6.18 -13.11 6.14
C PRO A 24 7.02 -12.68 7.35
N ARG A 25 7.20 -13.58 8.33
CA ARG A 25 8.00 -13.32 9.54
C ARG A 25 9.51 -13.29 9.27
N THR A 26 9.93 -13.77 8.11
CA THR A 26 11.33 -13.87 7.70
C THR A 26 11.57 -13.05 6.43
N PRO A 27 12.62 -12.20 6.38
CA PRO A 27 13.02 -11.52 5.15
C PRO A 27 13.33 -12.54 4.06
N GLN A 28 12.77 -12.35 2.87
CA GLN A 28 13.13 -13.16 1.71
C GLN A 28 14.49 -12.72 1.16
N PRO A 29 15.22 -13.62 0.46
CA PRO A 29 16.60 -13.37 0.00
C PRO A 29 16.78 -12.16 -0.94
N ALA A 30 15.70 -11.59 -1.48
CA ALA A 30 15.74 -10.41 -2.35
C ALA A 30 15.23 -9.11 -1.68
N GLY A 31 14.91 -9.11 -0.38
CA GLY A 31 14.32 -7.94 0.30
C GLY A 31 12.86 -7.65 -0.08
N GLU A 32 12.28 -8.37 -1.04
CA GLU A 32 10.86 -8.26 -1.41
C GLU A 32 9.96 -8.86 -0.33
N MET A 33 8.95 -8.09 0.10
CA MET A 33 7.98 -8.51 1.10
C MET A 33 6.60 -8.70 0.44
N PRO A 34 6.24 -9.92 0.01
CA PRO A 34 4.94 -10.20 -0.56
C PRO A 34 3.90 -10.05 0.53
N VAL A 35 3.01 -9.08 0.38
CA VAL A 35 1.80 -9.02 1.18
C VAL A 35 0.78 -9.87 0.43
N GLY A 36 0.84 -11.17 0.72
CA GLY A 36 -0.03 -12.22 0.16
C GLY A 36 -1.47 -12.13 0.68
N ILE A 37 -2.04 -10.94 0.68
CA ILE A 37 -3.46 -10.75 0.88
C ILE A 37 -4.01 -10.58 -0.53
N SER A 38 -4.95 -11.46 -0.89
CA SER A 38 -5.82 -11.24 -2.03
C SER A 38 -6.70 -10.03 -1.71
N LEU A 39 -6.10 -8.85 -1.77
CA LEU A 39 -6.69 -7.59 -1.42
C LEU A 39 -7.78 -7.31 -2.44
N VAL A 40 -9.04 -7.46 -2.03
CA VAL A 40 -10.14 -6.96 -2.84
C VAL A 40 -10.01 -5.44 -2.78
N GLN A 41 -9.62 -4.82 -3.89
CA GLN A 41 -9.44 -3.36 -3.98
C GLN A 41 -10.71 -2.59 -3.54
N ASP A 42 -11.88 -3.22 -3.69
CA ASP A 42 -13.16 -2.70 -3.20
C ASP A 42 -13.20 -2.61 -1.66
N GLU A 43 -12.62 -3.56 -0.92
CA GLU A 43 -12.52 -3.48 0.54
C GLU A 43 -11.57 -2.36 0.97
N MET A 44 -10.45 -2.17 0.26
CA MET A 44 -9.56 -1.03 0.49
C MET A 44 -10.28 0.30 0.21
N ALA A 45 -11.07 0.37 -0.85
CA ALA A 45 -11.84 1.56 -1.18
C ALA A 45 -12.86 1.92 -0.09
N GLN A 46 -13.59 0.92 0.40
CA GLN A 46 -14.53 1.07 1.51
C GLN A 46 -13.82 1.52 2.80
N LEU A 47 -12.73 0.86 3.16
CA LEU A 47 -11.96 1.20 4.37
C LEU A 47 -11.37 2.62 4.32
N LEU A 48 -10.95 3.06 3.13
CA LEU A 48 -10.40 4.40 2.90
C LEU A 48 -11.49 5.45 2.62
N GLY A 49 -12.78 5.08 2.63
CA GLY A 49 -13.88 5.99 2.36
C GLY A 49 -13.76 6.68 0.99
N CYS A 50 -13.30 5.97 -0.03
CA CYS A 50 -13.10 6.49 -1.37
C CYS A 50 -13.56 5.51 -2.45
N SER A 51 -13.56 5.92 -3.72
CA SER A 51 -13.94 5.03 -4.81
C SER A 51 -12.79 4.08 -5.19
N ARG A 52 -13.15 2.87 -5.65
CA ARG A 52 -12.20 1.88 -6.19
C ARG A 52 -11.32 2.47 -7.29
N GLN A 53 -11.88 3.32 -8.14
CA GLN A 53 -11.13 3.99 -9.21
C GLN A 53 -10.00 4.85 -8.64
N ARG A 54 -10.25 5.62 -7.56
CA ARG A 54 -9.23 6.43 -6.92
C ARG A 54 -8.14 5.58 -6.27
N VAL A 55 -8.51 4.50 -5.58
CA VAL A 55 -7.54 3.53 -5.04
C VAL A 55 -6.64 2.97 -6.14
N ASN A 56 -7.23 2.56 -7.27
CA ASN A 56 -6.49 1.98 -8.38
C ASN A 56 -5.54 2.96 -9.06
N VAL A 57 -5.90 4.24 -9.13
CA VAL A 57 -5.01 5.29 -9.63
C VAL A 57 -3.77 5.40 -8.72
N GLU A 58 -3.97 5.44 -7.40
CA GLU A 58 -2.86 5.52 -6.45
C GLU A 58 -1.99 4.26 -6.44
N LEU A 59 -2.60 3.06 -6.49
CA LEU A 59 -1.86 1.81 -6.60
C LEU A 59 -0.99 1.75 -7.86
N LYS A 60 -1.55 2.17 -9.01
CA LYS A 60 -0.79 2.26 -10.27
C LYS A 60 0.30 3.34 -10.23
N ALA A 61 0.15 4.38 -9.43
CA ALA A 61 1.19 5.40 -9.24
C ALA A 61 2.33 4.82 -8.39
N MET A 62 2.02 4.19 -7.26
CA MET A 62 3.00 3.50 -6.41
C MET A 62 3.74 2.38 -7.15
N GLU A 63 3.06 1.67 -8.04
CA GLU A 63 3.69 0.65 -8.89
C GLU A 63 4.68 1.26 -9.90
N ARG A 64 4.31 2.38 -10.54
CA ARG A 64 5.21 3.11 -11.45
C ARG A 64 6.42 3.69 -10.72
N ASP A 65 6.25 4.11 -9.48
CA ASP A 65 7.33 4.63 -8.64
C ASP A 65 8.22 3.51 -8.05
N GLY A 66 7.92 2.24 -8.35
CA GLY A 66 8.71 1.10 -7.90
C GLY A 66 8.53 0.76 -6.41
N VAL A 67 7.51 1.32 -5.74
CA VAL A 67 7.22 1.05 -4.32
C VAL A 67 6.61 -0.32 -4.14
N ILE A 68 5.70 -0.67 -5.04
CA ILE A 68 4.91 -1.89 -4.99
C ILE A 68 4.87 -2.57 -6.36
N ARG A 69 4.44 -3.83 -6.38
CA ARG A 69 4.12 -4.58 -7.60
C ARG A 69 2.75 -5.21 -7.45
N MET A 70 1.90 -5.08 -8.46
CA MET A 70 0.67 -5.85 -8.52
C MET A 70 1.00 -7.32 -8.83
N ALA A 71 0.50 -8.25 -8.03
CA ALA A 71 0.64 -9.69 -8.25
C ALA A 71 -0.74 -10.34 -8.45
N GLN A 72 -0.79 -11.53 -9.05
CA GLN A 72 -2.06 -12.23 -9.30
C GLN A 72 -2.91 -12.46 -8.06
N ARG A 73 -2.30 -12.51 -6.86
CA ARG A 73 -2.99 -12.77 -5.58
C ARG A 73 -2.76 -11.69 -4.53
N GLY A 74 -2.42 -10.46 -4.93
CA GLY A 74 -2.23 -9.36 -3.98
C GLY A 74 -1.24 -8.30 -4.41
N ILE A 75 -0.58 -7.70 -3.44
CA ILE A 75 0.38 -6.61 -3.62
C ILE A 75 1.70 -7.03 -3.01
N THR A 76 2.79 -6.87 -3.74
CA THR A 76 4.15 -7.07 -3.21
C THR A 76 4.75 -5.71 -2.90
N ILE A 77 5.32 -5.55 -1.71
CA ILE A 77 6.08 -4.35 -1.36
C ILE A 77 7.51 -4.57 -1.84
N LEU A 78 7.99 -3.67 -2.70
CA LEU A 78 9.33 -3.69 -3.26
C LEU A 78 10.29 -2.81 -2.45
N ASP A 79 9.81 -1.64 -2.01
CA ASP A 79 10.58 -0.68 -1.22
C ASP A 79 9.79 -0.29 0.03
N LEU A 80 10.15 -0.92 1.15
CA LEU A 80 9.53 -0.64 2.44
C LEU A 80 9.84 0.78 2.92
N ALA A 81 11.06 1.27 2.72
CA ALA A 81 11.46 2.59 3.20
C ALA A 81 10.69 3.69 2.48
N GLN A 82 10.52 3.55 1.17
CA GLN A 82 9.72 4.49 0.37
C GLN A 82 8.23 4.41 0.74
N LEU A 83 7.71 3.21 1.02
CA LEU A 83 6.32 3.06 1.48
C LEU A 83 6.10 3.73 2.86
N GLU A 84 7.07 3.63 3.78
CA GLU A 84 7.04 4.33 5.06
C GLU A 84 7.11 5.85 4.89
N ALA A 85 7.94 6.35 3.98
CA ALA A 85 7.99 7.77 3.64
C ALA A 85 6.65 8.29 3.08
N LEU A 86 6.02 7.54 2.17
CA LEU A 86 4.70 7.87 1.63
C LEU A 86 3.62 7.88 2.71
N ALA A 87 3.69 6.96 3.67
CA ALA A 87 2.78 6.92 4.80
C ALA A 87 2.96 8.13 5.73
N GLN A 88 4.14 8.72 5.79
CA GLN A 88 4.44 9.90 6.60
C GLN A 88 4.19 11.23 5.86
N GLN A 89 3.91 11.22 4.56
CA GLN A 89 3.55 12.44 3.81
C GLN A 89 2.18 12.97 4.26
N GLU A 90 2.21 13.85 5.25
CA GLU A 90 1.08 14.70 5.62
C GLU A 90 1.05 15.89 4.65
N ASN A 91 0.22 15.78 3.61
CA ASN A 91 -0.30 16.87 2.77
C ASN A 91 0.70 18.00 2.38
N GLN A 92 1.49 17.81 1.33
CA GLN A 92 1.96 18.93 0.50
C GLN A 92 0.99 19.11 -0.68
N ALA A 93 -0.18 19.69 -0.41
CA ALA A 93 -1.07 20.30 -1.41
C ALA A 93 -2.05 21.24 -0.70
#